data_AF-A0A0T9TET8-F1
#
_entry.id   AF-A0A0T9TET8-F1
#
_cell.length_a   1.000
_cell.length_b   1.000
_cell.length_c   1.000
_cell.angle_alpha   90.00
_cell.angle_beta   90.00
_cell.angle_gamma   90.00
#
_symmetry.space_group_name_H-M   'P 1'
#
loop_
_entity.id
_entity.type
_entity.pdbx_description
1 polymer ?
#
loop_
_entity_poly.entity_id
_entity_poly.type
_entity_poly.pdbx_seq_one_letter_code
_entity_poly.pdbx_strand_id
1 'polypeptide(L)'
;MAFFKNLVTGKFSLAFTFWGIGVFGSLLLGGMGVVAVQLNFYLFYVILFFRFLLSVMVLSGITFTLRKNKITFLGVLAWIVFLIQVLILMVFNFYLIIGLAQFVLSKVTG
;
A
#
# COMPACT_ATOMS: atom_id res chain seq x y z
N MET A 1 11.57 -16.30 5.29
CA MET A 1 11.46 -14.92 5.84
C MET A 1 12.42 -13.88 5.24
N ALA A 2 13.25 -14.19 4.24
CA ALA A 2 14.24 -13.22 3.71
C ALA A 2 13.67 -12.19 2.72
N PHE A 3 12.64 -12.52 1.94
CA PHE A 3 12.16 -11.70 0.83
C PHE A 3 11.58 -10.35 1.28
N PHE A 4 10.59 -10.35 2.19
CA PHE A 4 9.98 -9.12 2.72
C PHE A 4 11.00 -8.22 3.43
N LYS A 5 11.93 -8.81 4.18
CA LYS A 5 13.02 -8.06 4.82
C LYS A 5 13.92 -7.40 3.76
N ASN A 6 14.25 -8.11 2.69
CA ASN A 6 15.06 -7.57 1.60
C ASN A 6 14.33 -6.46 0.81
N LEU A 7 13.00 -6.58 0.67
CA LEU A 7 12.15 -5.55 0.08
C LEU A 7 12.15 -4.26 0.90
N VAL A 8 11.85 -4.36 2.20
CA VAL A 8 11.80 -3.19 3.09
C VAL A 8 13.17 -2.56 3.27
N THR A 9 14.26 -3.33 3.28
CA THR A 9 15.61 -2.81 3.48
C THR A 9 16.28 -2.27 2.20
N GLY A 10 15.54 -2.22 1.09
CA GLY A 10 16.00 -1.65 -0.17
C GLY A 10 17.16 -2.42 -0.81
N LYS A 11 17.23 -3.74 -0.59
CA LYS A 11 18.27 -4.61 -1.19
C LYS A 11 18.00 -4.98 -2.64
N PHE A 12 16.74 -4.88 -3.08
CA PHE A 12 16.38 -5.06 -4.48
C PHE A 12 16.67 -3.80 -5.30
N SER A 13 16.79 -3.95 -6.61
CA SER A 13 16.96 -2.80 -7.50
C SER A 13 15.73 -1.88 -7.45
N LEU A 14 15.94 -0.58 -7.71
CA LEU A 14 14.87 0.41 -7.74
C LEU A 14 13.77 0.01 -8.75
N ALA A 15 14.17 -0.43 -9.95
CA ALA A 15 13.25 -0.86 -11.00
C ALA A 15 12.43 -2.08 -10.58
N PHE A 16 13.05 -3.10 -9.97
CA PHE A 16 12.32 -4.28 -9.51
C PHE A 16 11.35 -3.94 -8.36
N THR A 17 11.77 -3.10 -7.42
CA THR A 17 10.96 -2.69 -6.27
C THR A 17 9.75 -1.86 -6.72
N PHE A 18 9.97 -0.90 -7.62
CA PHE A 18 8.93 -0.02 -8.13
C PHE A 18 7.98 -0.72 -9.11
N TRP A 19 8.49 -1.29 -10.22
CA TRP A 19 7.65 -1.90 -11.25
C TRP A 19 7.15 -3.28 -10.84
N GLY A 20 8.07 -4.13 -10.37
CA GLY A 20 7.78 -5.54 -10.11
C GLY A 20 6.90 -5.76 -8.89
N ILE A 21 7.15 -5.04 -7.80
CA ILE A 21 6.38 -5.23 -6.55
C ILE A 21 5.39 -4.10 -6.34
N GLY A 22 5.84 -2.86 -6.47
CA GLY A 22 4.99 -1.68 -6.26
C GLY A 22 3.81 -1.60 -7.22
N VAL A 23 4.08 -1.35 -8.49
CA VAL A 23 3.06 -1.11 -9.51
C VAL A 23 2.25 -2.38 -9.75
N PHE A 24 2.93 -3.50 -10.02
CA PHE A 24 2.25 -4.76 -10.29
C PHE A 24 1.45 -5.26 -9.08
N GLY A 25 2.02 -5.23 -7.87
CA GLY A 25 1.31 -5.61 -6.64
C GLY A 25 0.12 -4.69 -6.34
N SER A 26 0.27 -3.38 -6.58
CA SER A 26 -0.84 -2.42 -6.44
C SER A 26 -1.95 -2.62 -7.46
N LEU A 27 -1.62 -3.02 -8.70
CA LEU A 27 -2.59 -3.30 -9.75
C LEU A 27 -3.36 -4.58 -9.45
N LEU A 28 -2.67 -5.65 -9.06
CA LEU A 28 -3.32 -6.91 -8.67
C LEU A 28 -4.27 -6.71 -7.50
N LEU A 29 -3.80 -6.10 -6.41
CA LEU A 29 -4.63 -5.83 -5.24
C LEU A 29 -5.74 -4.81 -5.54
N GLY A 30 -5.49 -3.85 -6.42
CA GLY A 30 -6.50 -2.90 -6.89
C GLY A 30 -7.63 -3.59 -7.65
N GLY A 31 -7.29 -4.46 -8.61
CA GLY A 31 -8.27 -5.24 -9.38
C GLY A 31 -9.07 -6.18 -8.48
N MET A 32 -8.41 -6.90 -7.58
CA MET A 32 -9.08 -7.72 -6.57
C MET A 32 -10.00 -6.89 -5.67
N GLY A 33 -9.59 -5.67 -5.32
CA GLY A 33 -10.42 -4.74 -4.54
C GLY A 33 -11.72 -4.40 -5.24
N VAL A 34 -11.69 -4.08 -6.54
CA VAL A 34 -12.90 -3.77 -7.32
C VAL A 34 -13.88 -4.95 -7.34
N VAL A 35 -13.37 -6.17 -7.54
CA VAL A 35 -14.20 -7.39 -7.51
C VAL A 35 -14.76 -7.63 -6.11
N ALA A 36 -13.96 -7.39 -5.07
CA ALA A 36 -14.38 -7.61 -3.68
C ALA A 36 -15.48 -6.65 -3.22
N VAL A 37 -15.54 -5.40 -3.74
CA VAL A 37 -16.65 -4.47 -3.46
C VAL A 37 -18.00 -5.08 -3.82
N GLN A 38 -18.07 -5.87 -4.91
CA GLN A 38 -19.31 -6.48 -5.39
C GLN A 38 -19.69 -7.75 -4.63
N LEU A 39 -18.72 -8.44 -4.02
CA LEU A 39 -18.92 -9.73 -3.38
C LEU A 39 -19.08 -9.62 -1.86
N ASN A 40 -18.18 -8.91 -1.19
CA ASN A 40 -18.16 -8.84 0.27
C ASN A 40 -17.36 -7.62 0.74
N PHE A 41 -18.05 -6.75 1.49
CA PHE A 41 -17.48 -5.54 2.04
C PHE A 41 -16.28 -5.81 2.97
N TYR A 42 -16.31 -6.89 3.77
CA TYR A 42 -15.19 -7.33 4.61
C TYR A 42 -13.95 -7.72 3.81
N LEU A 43 -14.11 -8.44 2.69
CA LEU A 43 -12.99 -8.81 1.83
C LEU A 43 -12.34 -7.58 1.19
N PHE A 44 -13.16 -6.59 0.80
CA PHE A 44 -12.64 -5.33 0.27
C PHE A 44 -11.73 -4.61 1.27
N TYR A 45 -12.12 -4.54 2.55
CA TYR A 45 -11.28 -3.95 3.60
C TYR A 45 -9.95 -4.66 3.75
N VAL A 46 -9.97 -5.99 3.81
CA VAL A 46 -8.77 -6.80 3.96
C VAL A 46 -7.81 -6.53 2.79
N ILE A 47 -8.33 -6.49 1.56
CA ILE A 47 -7.52 -6.23 0.36
C ILE A 47 -6.94 -4.80 0.37
N LEU A 48 -7.72 -3.79 0.75
CA LEU A 48 -7.23 -2.42 0.87
C LEU A 48 -6.13 -2.29 1.94
N PHE A 49 -6.27 -3.00 3.06
CA PHE A 49 -5.26 -3.02 4.11
C PHE A 49 -3.95 -3.66 3.63
N PHE A 50 -4.03 -4.79 2.93
CA PHE A 50 -2.85 -5.42 2.32
C PHE A 50 -2.20 -4.52 1.26
N ARG A 51 -3.01 -3.81 0.46
CA ARG A 51 -2.50 -2.86 -0.54
C ARG A 51 -1.77 -1.70 0.12
N PHE A 52 -2.30 -1.17 1.23
CA PHE A 52 -1.64 -0.16 2.04
C PHE A 52 -0.30 -0.66 2.59
N LEU A 53 -0.28 -1.84 3.22
CA LEU A 53 0.95 -2.49 3.72
C LEU A 53 2.00 -2.64 2.61
N LEU A 54 1.60 -3.12 1.43
CA LEU A 54 2.49 -3.29 0.29
C LEU A 54 3.07 -1.95 -0.18
N SER A 55 2.24 -0.90 -0.29
CA SER A 55 2.70 0.44 -0.65
C SER A 55 3.69 1.01 0.39
N VAL A 56 3.47 0.79 1.69
CA VAL A 56 4.40 1.21 2.75
C VAL A 56 5.73 0.45 2.66
N MET A 57 5.69 -0.86 2.41
CA MET A 57 6.89 -1.68 2.24
C MET A 57 7.72 -1.22 1.04
N VAL A 58 7.07 -0.92 -0.08
CA VAL A 58 7.71 -0.43 -1.30
C VAL A 58 8.28 0.96 -1.09
N LEU A 59 7.54 1.87 -0.44
CA LEU A 59 8.02 3.20 -0.10
C LEU A 59 9.27 3.13 0.79
N SER A 60 9.25 2.27 1.81
CA SER A 60 10.41 2.03 2.69
C SER A 60 11.60 1.50 1.89
N GLY A 61 11.38 0.50 1.04
CA GLY A 61 12.40 -0.05 0.16
C GLY A 61 13.05 1.00 -0.74
N ILE A 62 12.24 1.83 -1.42
CA ILE A 62 12.72 2.93 -2.26
C ILE A 62 13.50 3.95 -1.42
N THR A 63 13.02 4.29 -0.22
CA THR A 63 13.69 5.22 0.70
C THR A 63 15.08 4.70 1.09
N PHE A 64 15.20 3.42 1.44
CA PHE A 64 16.49 2.80 1.77
C PHE A 64 17.41 2.69 0.55
N THR A 65 16.89 2.38 -0.64
CA THR A 65 17.67 2.36 -1.87
C THR A 65 18.22 3.74 -2.20
N LEU A 66 17.41 4.80 -2.11
CA LEU A 66 17.84 6.20 -2.30
C LEU A 66 18.83 6.67 -1.24
N ARG A 67 18.72 6.17 0.00
CA ARG A 67 19.66 6.49 1.08
C ARG A 67 21.03 5.81 0.89
N LYS A 68 21.05 4.59 0.36
CA LYS A 68 22.28 3.78 0.20
C LYS A 68 23.01 4.05 -1.12
N ASN A 69 22.27 4.32 -2.19
CA ASN A 69 22.82 4.62 -3.51
C ASN A 69 22.78 6.12 -3.80
N LYS A 70 23.28 6.53 -4.97
CA LYS A 70 23.12 7.91 -5.44
C LYS A 70 21.64 8.23 -5.66
N ILE A 71 21.22 9.40 -5.17
CA ILE A 71 19.90 9.95 -5.46
C ILE A 71 19.78 10.15 -6.96
N THR A 72 18.84 9.44 -7.58
CA THR A 72 18.53 9.57 -9.00
C THR A 72 17.17 10.24 -9.14
N PHE A 73 17.01 11.08 -10.16
CA PHE A 73 15.75 11.77 -10.43
C PHE A 73 14.56 10.78 -10.52
N LEU A 74 14.75 9.66 -11.22
CA LEU A 74 13.74 8.60 -11.33
C LEU A 74 13.40 7.94 -9.99
N GLY A 75 14.40 7.76 -9.11
CA GLY A 75 14.15 7.22 -7.78
C GLY A 75 13.35 8.16 -6.89
N VAL A 76 13.62 9.47 -6.95
CA VAL A 76 12.84 10.48 -6.22
C VAL A 76 11.41 10.52 -6.75
N LEU A 77 11.23 10.46 -8.06
CA LEU A 77 9.90 10.45 -8.67
C LEU A 77 9.11 9.20 -8.27
N ALA A 78 9.73 8.01 -8.30
CA ALA A 78 9.16 6.77 -7.80
C ALA A 78 8.76 6.86 -6.31
N TRP A 79 9.61 7.50 -5.49
CA TRP A 79 9.34 7.73 -4.07
C TRP A 79 8.12 8.64 -3.85
N ILE A 80 8.04 9.76 -4.56
CA ILE A 80 6.90 10.70 -4.48
C ILE A 80 5.58 10.01 -4.85
N VAL A 81 5.58 9.22 -5.93
CA VAL A 81 4.39 8.48 -6.37
C VAL A 81 3.89 7.53 -5.27
N PHE A 82 4.78 6.73 -4.69
CA PHE A 82 4.42 5.83 -3.60
C PHE A 82 4.04 6.55 -2.32
N LEU A 83 4.64 7.71 -2.04
CA LEU A 83 4.28 8.53 -0.90
C LEU A 83 2.85 9.04 -1.01
N ILE A 84 2.47 9.60 -2.17
CA ILE A 84 1.10 10.03 -2.45
C ILE A 84 0.14 8.83 -2.34
N GLN A 85 0.52 7.67 -2.89
CA GLN A 85 -0.31 6.46 -2.82
C GLN A 85 -0.55 6.01 -1.37
N VAL A 86 0.48 6.03 -0.52
CA VAL A 86 0.37 5.70 0.91
C VAL A 86 -0.53 6.69 1.63
N LEU A 87 -0.39 8.00 1.37
CA LEU A 87 -1.24 9.02 1.98
C LEU A 87 -2.72 8.84 1.60
N ILE A 88 -3.02 8.63 0.32
CA ILE A 88 -4.39 8.38 -0.15
C ILE A 88 -4.97 7.14 0.54
N LEU A 89 -4.22 6.03 0.54
CA LEU A 89 -4.68 4.78 1.17
C LEU A 89 -4.84 4.93 2.68
N MET A 90 -3.98 5.70 3.35
CA MET A 90 -4.08 5.97 4.79
C MET A 90 -5.38 6.72 5.10
N VAL A 91 -5.65 7.81 4.37
CA VAL A 91 -6.87 8.61 4.53
C VAL A 91 -8.11 7.76 4.25
N PHE A 92 -8.09 6.96 3.20
CA PHE A 92 -9.21 6.09 2.84
C PHE A 92 -9.48 5.03 3.92
N ASN A 93 -8.44 4.36 4.42
CA ASN A 93 -8.57 3.40 5.52
C ASN A 93 -9.10 4.09 6.79
N PHE A 94 -8.66 5.31 7.09
CA PHE A 94 -9.12 6.06 8.26
C PHE A 94 -10.62 6.38 8.19
N TYR A 95 -11.11 6.93 7.07
CA TYR A 95 -12.54 7.20 6.88
C TYR A 95 -13.39 5.93 6.96
N LEU A 96 -12.89 4.84 6.40
CA LEU A 96 -13.55 3.55 6.44
C LEU A 96 -13.67 3.00 7.87
N ILE A 97 -12.62 3.11 8.69
CA ILE A 97 -12.67 2.70 10.10
C ILE A 97 -13.70 3.52 10.88
N ILE A 98 -13.75 4.84 10.67
CA ILE A 98 -14.73 5.71 11.32
C ILE A 98 -16.15 5.32 10.90
N GLY A 99 -16.41 5.14 9.60
CA GLY A 99 -17.72 4.73 9.10
C GLY A 99 -18.17 3.38 9.66
N LEU A 100 -17.25 2.42 9.78
CA LEU A 100 -17.53 1.11 10.36
C LEU A 100 -17.81 1.18 11.86
N ALA A 101 -17.07 2.02 12.60
CA ALA A 101 -17.32 2.29 14.02
C ALA A 101 -18.72 2.91 14.23
N GLN A 102 -19.11 3.88 13.42
CA GLN A 102 -20.45 4.48 13.49
C GLN A 102 -21.56 3.48 13.18
N PHE A 103 -21.37 2.62 12.16
CA PHE A 103 -22.32 1.56 11.83
C PHE A 103 -22.53 0.59 12.99
N VAL A 104 -21.43 0.13 13.62
CA VAL A 104 -21.51 -0.76 14.78
C VAL A 104 -22.22 -0.09 15.96
N LEU A 105 -21.85 1.15 16.30
CA LEU A 105 -22.49 1.90 17.39
C LEU A 105 -23.99 2.04 17.16
N SER A 106 -24.41 2.37 15.93
CA SER A 106 -25.84 2.52 15.59
C SER A 106 -26.66 1.24 15.79
N LYS A 107 -26.04 0.06 15.65
CA LYS A 107 -26.70 -1.24 15.88
C LYS A 107 -26.69 -1.70 17.34
N VAL A 108 -25.83 -1.11 18.18
CA VAL A 108 -25.74 -1.44 19.61
C VAL A 108 -26.65 -0.54 20.44
N THR A 109 -26.92 0.68 19.98
CA THR A 109 -27.75 1.67 20.70
C THR A 109 -29.20 1.74 20.26
N GLY A 110 -29.63 0.96 19.26
CA GLY A 110 -31.02 0.87 18.79
C GLY A 110 -31.58 -0.52 19.01
#